data_AF-A0A527VPH7-F1
#
_entry.id   AF-A0A527VPH7-F1
#
_cell.length_a   1.000
_cell.length_b   1.000
_cell.length_c   1.000
_cell.angle_alpha   90.00
_cell.angle_beta   90.00
_cell.angle_gamma   90.00
#
_symmetry.space_group_name_H-M   'P 1'
#
loop_
_entity.id
_entity.type
_entity.pdbx_description
1 polymer ?
#
loop_
_entity_poly.entity_id
_entity_poly.type
_entity_poly.pdbx_seq_one_letter_code
_entity_poly.pdbx_strand_id
1 'polypeptide(L)'
;ALAAGMPMIATAVGGIPEVFGEGSPALIRPDPVELAGKIGMAFKDLDAYRKAMPQADELKARFGADVMAAEIEKAYFAALNK
;
A
#
# COMPACT_ATOMS: atom_id res chain seq x y z
N ALA A 1 -6.19 6.60 -2.49
CA ALA A 1 -5.27 6.76 -3.64
C ALA A 1 -5.12 5.45 -4.42
N LEU A 2 -4.51 4.40 -3.85
CA LEU A 2 -4.22 3.15 -4.57
C LEU A 2 -5.46 2.45 -5.16
N ALA A 3 -6.56 2.34 -4.40
CA ALA A 3 -7.81 1.76 -4.90
C ALA A 3 -8.42 2.53 -6.10
N ALA A 4 -8.07 3.81 -6.26
CA ALA A 4 -8.47 4.66 -7.38
C ALA A 4 -7.45 4.64 -8.54
N GLY A 5 -6.43 3.76 -8.48
CA GLY A 5 -5.38 3.65 -9.50
C GLY A 5 -4.40 4.82 -9.51
N MET A 6 -4.34 5.64 -8.45
CA MET A 6 -3.42 6.76 -8.37
C MET A 6 -2.03 6.30 -7.92
N PRO A 7 -0.95 6.69 -8.63
CA PRO A 7 0.41 6.45 -8.14
C PRO A 7 0.64 7.23 -6.84
N MET A 8 1.36 6.63 -5.90
CA MET A 8 1.60 7.19 -4.57
C MET A 8 3.06 6.99 -4.17
N ILE A 9 3.72 8.06 -3.72
CA ILE A 9 4.98 8.00 -2.99
C ILE A 9 4.63 7.86 -1.51
N ALA A 10 5.24 6.91 -0.81
CA ALA A 10 4.89 6.61 0.57
C ALA A 10 6.14 6.35 1.42
N THR A 11 6.03 6.60 2.72
CA THR A 11 7.12 6.37 3.67
C THR A 11 7.08 4.94 4.21
N ALA A 12 8.24 4.37 4.50
CA ALA A 12 8.39 3.06 5.12
C ALA A 12 8.16 3.12 6.64
N VAL A 13 6.95 3.52 7.07
CA VAL A 13 6.57 3.67 8.48
C VAL A 13 5.22 3.03 8.76
N GLY A 14 5.05 2.49 9.97
CA GLY A 14 3.81 1.83 10.39
C GLY A 14 3.45 0.66 9.47
N GLY A 15 2.16 0.53 9.12
CA GLY A 15 1.66 -0.54 8.23
C GLY A 15 1.76 -0.24 6.73
N ILE A 16 2.32 0.90 6.31
CA ILE A 16 2.47 1.20 4.88
C ILE A 16 3.36 0.18 4.14
N PRO A 17 4.50 -0.28 4.69
CA PRO A 17 5.29 -1.35 4.09
C PRO A 17 4.49 -2.64 3.84
N GLU A 18 3.47 -2.95 4.65
CA GLU A 18 2.63 -4.13 4.45
C GLU A 18 1.75 -4.01 3.19
N VAL A 19 1.37 -2.79 2.83
CA VAL A 19 0.56 -2.48 1.63
C VAL A 19 1.42 -2.56 0.36
N PHE A 20 2.66 -2.09 0.42
CA PHE A 20 3.54 -1.98 -0.75
C PHE A 20 4.51 -3.15 -0.93
N GLY A 21 4.79 -3.91 0.13
CA GLY A 21 5.94 -4.79 0.25
C GLY A 21 7.18 -4.03 0.73
N GLU A 22 7.92 -4.60 1.69
CA GLU A 22 9.05 -3.92 2.37
C GLU A 22 10.14 -3.42 1.42
N GLY A 23 10.35 -4.09 0.28
CA GLY A 23 11.34 -3.72 -0.73
C GLY A 23 10.81 -2.82 -1.85
N SER A 24 9.59 -2.29 -1.73
CA SER A 24 8.98 -1.55 -2.83
C SER A 24 9.77 -0.30 -3.21
N PRO A 25 10.02 -0.07 -4.51
CA PRO A 25 10.71 1.14 -4.97
C PRO A 25 9.87 2.42 -4.78
N ALA A 26 8.58 2.30 -4.41
CA ALA A 26 7.74 3.43 -4.04
C ALA A 26 7.98 3.93 -2.61
N LEU A 27 8.60 3.09 -1.76
CA LEU A 27 8.88 3.42 -0.37
C LEU A 27 10.14 4.29 -0.24
N ILE A 28 10.09 5.22 0.70
CA ILE A 28 11.21 6.09 1.11
C ILE A 28 11.30 6.14 2.63
N ARG A 29 12.43 6.62 3.17
CA ARG A 29 12.48 7.03 4.58
C ARG A 29 11.60 8.26 4.79
N PRO A 30 11.10 8.50 6.03
CA PRO A 30 10.37 9.71 6.38
C PRO A 30 11.31 10.93 6.45
N ASP A 31 11.90 11.26 5.31
CA ASP A 31 12.91 12.30 5.13
C ASP A 31 12.52 13.22 3.96
N PRO A 32 12.50 14.55 4.15
CA PRO A 32 12.10 15.48 3.09
C PRO A 32 12.99 15.47 1.85
N VAL A 33 14.29 15.18 1.99
CA VAL A 33 15.22 15.12 0.86
C VAL A 33 14.94 13.88 0.01
N GLU A 34 14.68 12.74 0.64
CA GLU A 34 14.25 11.54 -0.07
C GLU A 34 12.90 11.72 -0.76
N LEU A 35 11.95 12.39 -0.10
CA LEU A 35 10.65 12.70 -0.69
C LEU A 35 10.80 13.57 -1.94
N ALA A 36 11.56 14.67 -1.86
CA ALA A 36 11.83 15.53 -3.00
C ALA A 36 12.53 14.77 -4.15
N GLY A 37 13.52 13.93 -3.81
CA GLY A 37 14.20 13.08 -4.78
C GLY A 37 13.26 12.09 -5.47
N LYS A 38 12.37 11.44 -4.72
CA LYS A 38 11.40 10.49 -5.27
C LYS A 38 10.34 11.16 -6.12
N ILE A 39 9.87 12.35 -5.73
CA ILE A 39 8.99 13.19 -6.55
C ILE A 39 9.69 13.47 -7.89
N GLY A 40 10.93 13.96 -7.85
CA GLY A 40 11.71 14.25 -9.06
C GLY A 40 11.93 13.01 -9.96
N MET A 41 12.13 11.83 -9.38
CA MET A 41 12.23 10.58 -10.14
C MET A 41 10.90 10.18 -10.79
N ALA A 42 9.80 10.23 -10.04
CA ALA A 42 8.47 9.87 -10.55
C ALA A 42 7.99 10.81 -11.67
N PHE A 43 8.32 12.11 -11.57
CA PHE A 43 7.96 13.11 -12.58
C PHE A 43 8.66 12.89 -13.93
N LYS A 44 9.82 12.20 -13.97
CA LYS A 44 10.52 11.93 -15.23
C LYS A 44 9.78 10.92 -16.11
N ASP A 45 9.10 9.96 -15.50
CA ASP A 45 8.31 8.95 -16.19
C ASP A 45 7.25 8.38 -15.24
N LEU A 46 6.06 8.99 -15.28
CA LEU A 46 4.97 8.62 -14.38
C LEU A 46 4.36 7.26 -14.75
N ASP A 47 4.39 6.89 -16.03
CA ASP A 47 3.85 5.61 -16.51
C ASP A 47 4.75 4.44 -16.10
N ALA A 48 6.07 4.61 -16.16
CA ALA A 48 7.00 3.66 -15.55
C ALA A 48 6.82 3.62 -14.04
N TYR A 49 6.66 4.76 -13.38
CA TYR A 49 6.48 4.80 -11.92
C TYR A 49 5.21 4.09 -11.45
N ARG A 50 4.12 4.12 -12.23
CA ARG A 50 2.90 3.35 -11.93
C ARG A 50 3.14 1.85 -11.80
N LYS A 51 4.16 1.30 -12.47
CA LYS A 51 4.52 -0.13 -12.35
C LYS A 51 5.11 -0.50 -11.00
N ALA A 52 5.53 0.49 -10.20
CA ALA A 52 5.94 0.29 -8.81
C ALA A 52 4.76 0.17 -7.84
N MET A 53 3.52 0.43 -8.29
CA MET A 53 2.35 0.32 -7.43
C MET A 53 1.95 -1.16 -7.25
N PRO A 54 1.44 -1.53 -6.05
CA PRO A 54 0.80 -2.82 -5.85
C PRO A 54 -0.34 -3.04 -6.83
N GLN A 55 -0.56 -4.29 -7.23
CA GLN A 55 -1.62 -4.62 -8.17
C GLN A 55 -2.99 -4.46 -7.50
N ALA A 56 -3.97 -3.98 -8.27
CA ALA A 56 -5.28 -3.62 -7.73
C ALA A 56 -6.09 -4.84 -7.25
N ASP A 57 -5.90 -6.00 -7.89
CA ASP A 57 -6.45 -7.28 -7.49
C ASP A 57 -5.81 -7.78 -6.18
N GLU A 58 -4.50 -7.68 -6.02
CA GLU A 58 -3.81 -8.01 -4.76
C GLU A 58 -4.30 -7.13 -3.61
N LEU A 59 -4.42 -5.82 -3.84
CA LEU A 59 -4.95 -4.89 -2.82
C LEU A 59 -6.37 -5.23 -2.41
N LYS A 60 -7.24 -5.61 -3.36
CA LYS A 60 -8.61 -6.04 -3.04
C LYS A 60 -8.63 -7.36 -2.28
N ALA A 61 -7.78 -8.31 -2.66
CA ALA A 61 -7.71 -9.61 -2.00
C ALA A 61 -7.22 -9.54 -0.55
N ARG A 62 -6.47 -8.50 -0.18
CA ARG A 62 -5.89 -8.35 1.17
C ARG A 62 -6.57 -7.27 2.01
N PHE A 63 -6.97 -6.17 1.38
CA PHE A 63 -7.50 -4.96 2.04
C PHE A 63 -8.92 -4.61 1.56
N GLY A 64 -9.60 -5.53 0.86
CA GLY A 64 -11.00 -5.39 0.47
C GLY A 64 -11.92 -5.34 1.69
N ALA A 65 -13.04 -4.61 1.58
CA ALA A 65 -13.98 -4.46 2.68
C ALA A 65 -14.67 -5.79 3.04
N ASP A 66 -14.96 -6.62 2.05
CA ASP A 66 -15.47 -7.98 2.20
C ASP A 66 -14.47 -8.89 2.92
N VAL A 67 -13.19 -8.81 2.56
CA VAL A 67 -12.10 -9.54 3.21
C VAL A 67 -11.97 -9.12 4.67
N MET A 68 -11.90 -7.80 4.94
CA MET A 68 -11.81 -7.29 6.31
C MET A 68 -13.03 -7.67 7.15
N ALA A 69 -14.24 -7.59 6.59
CA ALA A 69 -15.46 -7.99 7.29
C ALA A 69 -15.40 -9.48 7.69
N ALA A 70 -15.02 -10.36 6.77
CA ALA A 70 -14.88 -11.78 7.04
C ALA A 70 -13.83 -12.09 8.12
N GLU A 71 -12.68 -11.40 8.12
CA GLU A 71 -11.65 -11.58 9.15
C GLU A 71 -12.11 -11.09 10.53
N ILE A 72 -12.85 -9.98 10.59
CA ILE A 72 -13.43 -9.48 11.84
C ILE A 72 -14.52 -10.42 12.37
N GLU A 73 -15.40 -10.94 11.51
CA GLU A 73 -16.39 -11.94 11.89
C GLU A 73 -15.74 -13.20 12.49
N LYS A 74 -14.68 -13.71 11.85
CA LYS A 74 -13.89 -14.84 12.39
C LYS A 74 -13.36 -14.52 13.79
N ALA A 75 -12.79 -13.33 13.99
CA ALA A 75 -12.29 -12.90 15.29
C ALA A 75 -13.41 -12.83 16.34
N TYR A 76 -14.59 -12.34 15.97
CA TYR A 76 -15.76 -12.34 16.86
C TYR A 76 -16.23 -13.73 17.23
N PHE A 77 -16.38 -14.66 16.27
CA PHE A 77 -16.78 -16.04 16.57
C PHE A 77 -15.76 -16.75 17.46
N ALA A 78 -14.46 -16.60 17.16
CA ALA A 78 -13.39 -17.15 17.96
C ALA A 78 -13.42 -16.63 19.41
N ALA A 79 -13.63 -15.32 19.60
CA ALA A 79 -13.72 -14.71 20.93
C ALA A 79 -14.95 -15.17 21.73
N LEU A 80 -16.02 -15.60 21.04
CA LEU A 80 -17.26 -16.08 21.65
C LEU A 80 -17.29 -17.59 21.92
N ASN A 81 -16.20 -18.33 21.67
CA ASN A 81 -16.13 -19.80 21.73
C ASN A 81 -17.25 -20.48 20.91
N LYS A 82 -17.58 -19.92 19.74
CA LYS A 82 -18.37 -20.59 18.71
C LYS A 82 -17.49 -21.10 17.59
#